data_AF-A0A6C0HL65-F1
#
_entry.id   AF-A0A6C0HL65-F1
#
_cell.length_a   1.000
_cell.length_b   1.000
_cell.length_c   1.000
_cell.angle_alpha   90.00
_cell.angle_beta   90.00
_cell.angle_gamma   90.00
#
_symmetry.space_group_name_H-M   'P 1'
#
loop_
_entity.id
_entity.type
_entity.pdbx_description
1 polymer ?
#
loop_
_entity_poly.entity_id
_entity_poly.type
_entity_poly.pdbx_seq_one_letter_code
_entity_poly.pdbx_strand_id
1 'polypeptide(L)'
;MVAFVKIMSEEKPKADRLRECIAVLQKLTKEFGIPYESPEIQELKSRFDPYIADGTPWNGTVSFKVYGRIAHVNLPKRARSQVEVVLKAIRR
;
A
#
# COMPACT_ATOMS: atom_id res chain seq x y z
N MET A 1 11.51 -21.38 -33.10
CA MET A 1 11.73 -21.86 -31.72
C MET A 1 11.03 -20.88 -30.79
N VAL A 2 9.83 -21.21 -30.31
CA VAL A 2 9.04 -20.36 -29.42
C VAL A 2 9.65 -20.45 -28.02
N ALA A 3 10.37 -19.41 -27.61
CA ALA A 3 10.85 -19.29 -26.25
C ALA A 3 9.65 -19.03 -25.33
N PHE A 4 9.14 -20.10 -24.70
CA PHE A 4 8.28 -19.98 -23.53
C PHE A 4 9.15 -19.42 -22.39
N VAL A 5 9.12 -18.08 -22.23
CA VAL A 5 9.62 -17.45 -21.01
C VAL A 5 8.70 -17.92 -19.89
N LYS A 6 9.24 -18.86 -19.10
CA LYS A 6 8.72 -19.31 -17.81
C LYS A 6 8.29 -18.05 -17.06
N ILE A 7 6.98 -17.83 -16.92
CA ILE A 7 6.44 -16.78 -16.06
C ILE A 7 6.73 -17.26 -14.63
N MET A 8 7.98 -17.09 -14.20
CA MET A 8 8.30 -17.14 -12.79
C MET A 8 7.42 -16.05 -12.17
N SER A 9 6.56 -16.44 -11.24
CA SER A 9 5.87 -15.47 -10.40
C SER A 9 6.96 -14.76 -9.61
N GLU A 10 7.55 -13.70 -10.17
CA GLU A 10 8.49 -12.84 -9.48
C GLU A 10 7.71 -12.18 -8.35
N GLU A 11 7.81 -12.82 -7.19
CA GLU A 11 7.36 -12.25 -5.95
C GLU A 11 8.09 -10.94 -5.77
N LYS A 12 7.32 -9.88 -5.49
CA LYS A 12 7.89 -8.54 -5.40
C LYS A 12 9.01 -8.54 -4.36
N PRO A 13 10.23 -8.09 -4.70
CA PRO A 13 11.33 -8.11 -3.74
C PRO A 13 10.97 -7.21 -2.55
N LYS A 14 11.42 -7.63 -1.36
CA LYS A 14 11.11 -6.93 -0.11
C LYS A 14 11.53 -5.47 -0.14
N ALA A 15 12.64 -5.16 -0.80
CA ALA A 15 13.14 -3.80 -0.98
C ALA A 15 12.16 -2.91 -1.75
N ASP A 16 11.55 -3.41 -2.83
CA ASP A 16 10.56 -2.66 -3.61
C ASP A 16 9.25 -2.48 -2.83
N ARG A 17 8.79 -3.52 -2.13
CA ARG A 17 7.61 -3.43 -1.25
C ARG A 17 7.81 -2.35 -0.19
N LEU A 18 8.97 -2.35 0.48
CA LEU A 18 9.32 -1.35 1.48
C LEU A 18 9.35 0.05 0.87
N ARG A 19 10.02 0.23 -0.27
CA ARG A 19 10.14 1.53 -0.95
C ARG A 19 8.78 2.09 -1.33
N GLU A 20 7.88 1.26 -1.86
CA GLU A 20 6.52 1.68 -2.23
C GLU A 20 5.67 2.05 -1.03
N CYS A 21 5.69 1.24 0.04
CA CYS A 21 5.00 1.55 1.28
C CYS A 21 5.49 2.87 1.90
N ILE A 22 6.80 3.11 1.91
CA ILE A 22 7.38 4.38 2.39
C ILE A 22 6.94 5.53 1.50
N ALA A 23 6.96 5.37 0.17
CA ALA A 23 6.54 6.43 -0.76
C ALA A 23 5.07 6.82 -0.55
N VAL A 24 4.20 5.83 -0.29
CA VAL A 24 2.80 6.07 0.07
C VAL A 24 2.68 6.82 1.39
N LEU A 25 3.38 6.40 2.43
CA LEU A 25 3.37 7.08 3.73
C LEU A 25 3.88 8.51 3.62
N GLN A 26 4.93 8.73 2.83
CA GLN A 26 5.46 10.07 2.56
C GLN A 26 4.45 10.95 1.82
N LYS A 27 3.70 10.41 0.85
CA LYS A 27 2.62 11.17 0.20
C LYS A 27 1.51 11.52 1.18
N LEU A 28 1.07 10.58 2.01
CA LEU A 28 0.04 10.83 3.03
C LEU A 28 0.48 11.89 4.06
N THR A 29 1.73 11.83 4.49
CA THR A 29 2.26 12.78 5.48
C THR A 29 2.58 14.14 4.89
N LYS A 30 3.22 14.20 3.71
CA LYS A 30 3.66 15.45 3.07
C LYS A 30 2.58 16.13 2.23
N GLU A 31 1.84 15.39 1.39
CA GLU A 31 0.82 15.99 0.52
C GLU A 31 -0.49 16.24 1.26
N PHE A 32 -0.92 15.30 2.11
CA PHE A 32 -2.18 15.43 2.84
C PHE A 32 -2.01 16.06 4.23
N GLY A 33 -0.78 16.27 4.70
CA GLY A 33 -0.51 16.88 6.00
C GLY A 33 -0.95 16.01 7.18
N ILE A 34 -1.05 14.69 7.00
CA ILE A 34 -1.50 13.76 8.03
C ILE A 34 -0.30 13.42 8.92
N PRO A 35 -0.34 13.66 10.24
CA PRO A 35 0.74 13.28 11.14
C PRO A 35 1.07 11.79 11.04
N TYR A 36 2.35 11.45 11.09
CA TYR A 36 2.77 10.04 11.10
C TYR A 36 2.27 9.29 12.35
N GLU A 37 2.07 10.01 13.45
CA GLU A 37 1.55 9.50 14.72
C GLU A 37 0.03 9.34 14.72
N SER A 38 -0.66 9.77 13.65
CA SER A 38 -2.10 9.63 13.54
C SER A 38 -2.53 8.16 13.55
N PRO A 39 -3.64 7.81 14.24
CA PRO A 39 -4.12 6.44 14.33
C PRO A 39 -4.39 5.82 12.95
N GLU A 40 -4.79 6.61 11.96
CA GLU A 40 -4.98 6.18 10.58
C GLU A 40 -3.68 5.70 9.92
N ILE A 41 -2.59 6.43 10.15
CA ILE A 41 -1.28 6.09 9.59
C ILE A 41 -0.70 4.89 10.31
N GLN A 42 -0.89 4.80 11.63
CA GLN A 42 -0.51 3.62 12.42
C GLN A 42 -1.26 2.37 11.95
N GLU A 43 -2.56 2.48 11.67
CA GLU A 43 -3.37 1.38 11.13
C GLU A 43 -2.89 0.96 9.74
N LEU A 44 -2.60 1.92 8.86
CA LEU A 44 -2.05 1.64 7.53
C LEU A 44 -0.67 0.96 7.63
N LYS A 45 0.21 1.44 8.51
CA LYS A 45 1.52 0.85 8.77
C LYS A 45 1.40 -0.59 9.28
N SER A 46 0.47 -0.85 10.19
CA SER A 46 0.19 -2.19 10.70
C SER A 46 -0.21 -3.17 9.58
N ARG A 47 -0.81 -2.69 8.48
CA ARG A 47 -1.07 -3.48 7.27
C ARG A 47 0.16 -3.63 6.37
N PHE A 48 1.02 -2.61 6.32
CA PHE A 48 2.24 -2.64 5.51
C PHE A 48 3.31 -3.56 6.11
N ASP A 49 3.47 -3.62 7.43
CA ASP A 49 4.46 -4.49 8.09
C ASP A 49 4.38 -5.97 7.65
N PRO A 50 3.22 -6.67 7.71
CA PRO A 50 3.11 -8.06 7.26
C PRO A 50 3.23 -8.19 5.74
N TYR A 51 2.83 -7.18 4.96
CA TYR A 51 3.04 -7.20 3.51
C TYR A 51 4.53 -7.08 3.13
N ILE A 52 5.29 -6.25 3.83
CA ILE A 52 6.73 -6.10 3.64
C ILE A 52 7.47 -7.35 4.13
N ALA A 53 7.03 -7.95 5.23
CA ALA A 53 7.62 -9.17 5.78
C ALA A 53 7.35 -10.39 4.87
N ASP A 54 6.08 -10.71 4.65
CA ASP A 54 5.67 -12.01 4.09
C ASP A 54 5.18 -11.90 2.64
N GLY A 55 4.92 -10.69 2.15
CA GLY A 55 4.37 -10.48 0.81
C GLY A 55 2.89 -10.80 0.71
N THR A 56 2.23 -10.92 1.88
CA THR A 56 0.80 -11.25 1.99
C THR A 56 -0.03 -10.17 1.32
N PRO A 57 -0.68 -10.47 0.17
CA PRO A 57 -1.50 -9.49 -0.52
C PRO A 57 -2.64 -9.07 0.38
N TRP A 58 -2.95 -7.78 0.36
CA TRP A 58 -4.03 -7.22 1.13
C TRP A 58 -4.77 -6.17 0.33
N ASN A 59 -6.08 -6.32 0.21
CA ASN A 59 -6.95 -5.33 -0.35
C ASN A 59 -7.97 -4.93 0.70
N GLY A 60 -8.15 -3.63 0.91
CA GLY A 60 -9.08 -3.16 1.90
C GLY A 60 -9.15 -1.66 1.98
N THR A 61 -9.81 -1.19 3.03
CA THR A 61 -9.99 0.23 3.28
C THR A 61 -9.57 0.56 4.70
N VAL A 62 -8.79 1.63 4.85
CA VAL A 62 -8.47 2.25 6.14
C VAL A 62 -9.33 3.50 6.27
N SER A 63 -10.01 3.64 7.41
CA SER A 63 -10.93 4.77 7.61
C SER A 63 -10.17 5.97 8.13
N PHE A 64 -10.09 7.03 7.31
CA PHE A 64 -9.53 8.32 7.71
C PHE A 64 -10.64 9.22 8.25
N LYS A 65 -11.30 8.76 9.34
CA LYS A 65 -12.49 9.43 9.91
C LYS A 65 -12.20 10.87 10.32
N VAL A 66 -11.02 11.14 10.90
CA VAL A 66 -10.61 12.49 11.32
C VAL A 66 -10.60 13.47 10.13
N TYR A 67 -10.34 12.97 8.93
CA TYR A 67 -10.25 13.76 7.71
C TYR A 67 -11.48 13.62 6.80
N GLY A 68 -12.52 12.89 7.22
CA GLY A 68 -13.70 12.59 6.40
C GLY A 68 -13.37 11.83 5.11
N ARG A 69 -12.33 10.99 5.13
CA ARG A 69 -11.82 10.24 3.97
C ARG A 69 -11.74 8.75 4.25
N ILE A 70 -11.69 7.94 3.21
CA ILE A 70 -11.40 6.51 3.25
C ILE A 70 -10.22 6.25 2.33
N ALA A 71 -9.15 5.66 2.85
CA ALA A 71 -8.05 5.19 2.04
C ALA A 71 -8.38 3.78 1.54
N HIS A 72 -8.56 3.63 0.23
CA HIS A 72 -8.59 2.34 -0.42
C HIS A 72 -7.16 1.90 -0.67
N VAL A 73 -6.78 0.77 -0.11
CA VAL A 73 -5.42 0.25 -0.12
C VAL A 73 -5.42 -1.06 -0.88
N ASN A 74 -4.54 -1.16 -1.85
CA ASN A 74 -4.32 -2.34 -2.66
C ASN A 74 -2.84 -2.73 -2.60
N LEU A 75 -2.55 -3.84 -1.93
CA LEU A 75 -1.22 -4.43 -1.80
C LEU A 75 -1.15 -5.68 -2.68
N PRO A 76 -0.63 -5.57 -3.91
CA PRO A 76 -0.58 -6.70 -4.82
C PRO A 76 0.58 -7.66 -4.50
N LYS A 77 0.40 -8.96 -4.76
CA LYS A 77 1.47 -9.96 -4.58
C LYS A 77 2.52 -9.94 -5.70
N ARG A 78 2.15 -9.52 -6.92
CA ARG A 78 2.99 -9.66 -8.13
C ARG A 78 3.87 -8.43 -8.35
N ALA A 79 5.12 -8.62 -8.79
CA ALA A 79 6.05 -7.53 -9.11
C ALA A 79 5.52 -6.56 -10.20
N ARG A 80 4.67 -7.02 -11.13
CA ARG A 80 4.04 -6.17 -12.16
C ARG A 80 2.98 -5.20 -11.64
N SER A 81 2.54 -5.34 -10.40
CA SER A 81 1.50 -4.51 -9.82
C SER A 81 2.09 -3.64 -8.70
N GLN A 82 1.76 -2.36 -8.70
CA GLN A 82 2.24 -1.40 -7.70
C GLN A 82 1.27 -1.29 -6.53
N VAL A 83 1.80 -0.95 -5.36
CA VAL A 83 0.99 -0.58 -4.20
C VAL A 83 0.20 0.67 -4.55
N GLU A 84 -1.12 0.58 -4.46
CA GLU A 84 -2.01 1.69 -4.70
C GLU A 84 -2.72 2.08 -3.40
N VAL A 85 -2.67 3.36 -3.08
CA VAL A 85 -3.47 3.94 -2.02
C VAL A 85 -4.23 5.12 -2.57
N VAL A 86 -5.56 4.99 -2.60
CA VAL A 86 -6.48 5.99 -3.13
C VAL A 86 -7.31 6.54 -1.98
N LEU A 87 -7.09 7.80 -1.65
CA LEU A 87 -7.95 8.51 -0.72
C LEU A 87 -9.22 8.98 -1.43
N LYS A 88 -10.37 8.48 -0.99
CA LYS A 88 -11.68 8.93 -1.44
C LYS A 88 -12.34 9.74 -0.33
N ALA A 89 -12.93 10.88 -0.69
CA ALA A 89 -13.79 11.62 0.23
C ALA A 89 -15.03 10.78 0.54
N ILE A 90 -15.42 10.73 1.81
CA ILE A 90 -16.72 10.19 2.20
C ILE A 90 -17.75 11.22 1.72
N ARG A 91 -18.32 11.01 0.52
CA ARG A 91 -19.48 11.79 0.11
C ARG A 91 -20.62 11.41 1.05
N ARG A 92 -21.03 12.38 1.86
CA ARG A 92 -22.19 12.33 2.74
C ARG A 92 -23.46 12.60 1.92
#